data_AF-F8JLW8-F1
#
_entry.id   AF-F8JLW8-F1
#
_cell.length_a   1.000
_cell.length_b   1.000
_cell.length_c   1.000
_cell.angle_alpha   90.00
_cell.angle_beta   90.00
_cell.angle_gamma   90.00
#
_symmetry.space_group_name_H-M   'P 1'
#
loop_
_entity.id
_entity.type
_entity.pdbx_description
1 polymer ?
#
loop_
_entity_poly.entity_id
_entity_poly.type
_entity_poly.pdbx_seq_one_letter_code
_entity_poly.pdbx_strand_id
1 'polypeptide(L)'
;MAPPARRPAQRVAPRRSVGPGRLCRGRLARPGVERGDHVGASPVDRARPGSKHHLIVDRHGTPLAVTLTGGNRHDVTQLLPLLDTVPPIRGLRGRPRRRPRRLYADRGYDSDKYRRLLWKRGIKPMIARRGVAHGSGLGKVRWVVERAFAWLHQFKRLRIRYERRADIHQGLLELACSLICLRRLRTSF
;
A
#
# COMPACT_ATOMS: atom_id res chain seq x y z
N MET A 1 -83.78 -8.00 -8.93
CA MET A 1 -83.24 -9.02 -8.01
C MET A 1 -82.27 -9.90 -8.81
N ALA A 2 -80.97 -9.58 -8.74
CA ALA A 2 -79.91 -10.21 -9.56
C ALA A 2 -79.14 -11.25 -8.72
N PRO A 3 -78.64 -12.36 -9.32
CA PRO A 3 -78.01 -13.44 -8.57
C PRO A 3 -76.58 -13.06 -8.10
N PRO A 4 -76.09 -13.62 -6.98
CA PRO A 4 -74.80 -13.25 -6.41
C PRO A 4 -73.62 -13.84 -7.18
N ALA A 5 -72.60 -13.02 -7.43
CA ALA A 5 -71.35 -13.40 -8.09
C ALA A 5 -70.51 -14.37 -7.22
N ARG A 6 -70.05 -15.46 -7.84
CA ARG A 6 -69.22 -16.52 -7.24
C ARG A 6 -67.81 -15.99 -6.90
N ARG A 7 -67.36 -16.20 -5.66
CA ARG A 7 -65.98 -15.94 -5.21
C ARG A 7 -64.99 -16.92 -5.88
N PRO A 8 -63.81 -16.49 -6.36
CA PRO A 8 -62.82 -17.40 -6.88
C PRO A 8 -62.08 -18.14 -5.74
N ALA A 9 -61.82 -19.42 -5.98
CA ALA A 9 -61.13 -20.33 -5.07
C ALA A 9 -59.68 -19.90 -4.81
N GLN A 10 -59.27 -19.92 -3.53
CA GLN A 10 -57.89 -19.70 -3.12
C GLN A 10 -57.02 -20.88 -3.57
N ARG A 11 -56.03 -20.63 -4.44
CA ARG A 11 -54.97 -21.60 -4.75
C ARG A 11 -53.93 -21.59 -3.64
N VAL A 12 -53.85 -22.69 -2.90
CA VAL A 12 -52.73 -23.00 -2.00
C VAL A 12 -51.51 -23.32 -2.85
N ALA A 13 -50.43 -22.55 -2.70
CA ALA A 13 -49.14 -22.81 -3.34
C ALA A 13 -48.39 -23.93 -2.60
N PRO A 14 -47.68 -24.84 -3.31
CA PRO A 14 -46.94 -25.92 -2.67
C PRO A 14 -45.70 -25.39 -1.95
N ARG A 15 -45.46 -25.89 -0.73
CA ARG A 15 -44.22 -25.69 0.04
C ARG A 15 -43.06 -26.31 -0.74
N ARG A 16 -42.11 -25.48 -1.22
CA ARG A 16 -40.86 -25.95 -1.81
C ARG A 16 -39.88 -26.35 -0.71
N SER A 17 -39.45 -27.60 -0.78
CA SER A 17 -38.40 -28.23 0.01
C SER A 17 -37.04 -27.53 -0.18
N VAL A 18 -36.30 -27.40 0.92
CA VAL A 18 -34.93 -26.88 0.96
C VAL A 18 -33.99 -27.96 0.44
N GLY A 19 -33.45 -27.76 -0.77
CA GLY A 19 -32.37 -28.57 -1.33
C GLY A 19 -30.98 -28.09 -0.87
N PRO A 20 -29.95 -28.96 -0.92
CA PRO A 20 -28.67 -28.73 -0.27
C PRO A 20 -27.87 -27.61 -0.95
N GLY A 21 -27.15 -26.85 -0.11
CA GLY A 21 -26.44 -25.63 -0.47
C GLY A 21 -25.53 -25.79 -1.69
N ARG A 22 -25.82 -25.01 -2.74
CA ARG A 22 -24.81 -24.72 -3.77
C ARG A 22 -23.73 -23.85 -3.13
N LEU A 23 -22.59 -24.45 -2.86
CA LEU A 23 -21.31 -23.77 -2.70
C LEU A 23 -21.22 -22.65 -3.74
N CYS A 24 -21.24 -21.40 -3.28
CA CYS A 24 -20.97 -20.25 -4.11
C CYS A 24 -19.55 -20.43 -4.66
N ARG A 25 -19.45 -20.89 -5.92
CA ARG A 25 -18.23 -20.79 -6.72
C ARG A 25 -17.75 -19.34 -6.60
N GLY A 26 -16.67 -19.14 -5.85
CA GLY A 26 -16.12 -17.83 -5.57
C GLY A 26 -15.92 -17.08 -6.88
N ARG A 27 -16.70 -16.03 -7.11
CA ARG A 27 -16.38 -15.05 -8.14
C ARG A 27 -15.05 -14.45 -7.72
N LEU A 28 -13.98 -14.84 -8.40
CA LEU A 28 -12.75 -14.07 -8.39
C LEU A 28 -13.16 -12.63 -8.75
N ALA A 29 -12.88 -11.71 -7.83
CA ALA A 29 -13.15 -10.30 -8.06
C ALA A 29 -12.46 -9.91 -9.37
N ARG A 30 -13.26 -9.50 -10.37
CA ARG A 30 -12.71 -8.87 -11.58
C ARG A 30 -11.93 -7.63 -11.12
N PRO A 31 -10.79 -7.29 -11.72
CA PRO A 31 -10.12 -6.01 -11.44
C PRO A 31 -11.11 -4.89 -11.78
N GLY A 32 -11.78 -4.37 -10.76
CA GLY A 32 -12.69 -3.25 -10.87
C GLY A 32 -11.91 -1.95 -10.91
N VAL A 33 -12.55 -0.88 -11.37
CA VAL A 33 -12.07 0.50 -11.16
C VAL A 33 -11.71 0.66 -9.68
N GLU A 34 -10.47 1.05 -9.36
CA GLU A 34 -10.05 1.25 -7.95
C GLU A 34 -11.03 2.23 -7.29
N ARG A 35 -11.66 1.80 -6.18
CA ARG A 35 -12.65 2.59 -5.44
C ARG A 35 -12.55 2.26 -3.95
N GLY A 36 -12.60 3.28 -3.10
CA GLY A 36 -12.53 3.15 -1.64
C GLY A 36 -11.56 4.16 -1.01
N ASP A 37 -11.34 4.05 0.31
CA ASP A 37 -10.42 4.94 1.02
C ASP A 37 -9.00 4.81 0.50
N HIS A 38 -8.23 5.89 0.57
CA HIS A 38 -6.87 5.97 0.04
C HIS A 38 -6.79 5.55 -1.44
N VAL A 39 -7.84 5.82 -2.22
CA VAL A 39 -7.85 5.83 -3.69
C VAL A 39 -8.08 7.26 -4.14
N GLY A 40 -7.29 7.74 -5.10
CA GLY A 40 -7.45 9.09 -5.62
C GLY A 40 -7.14 9.16 -7.10
N ALA A 41 -7.77 10.11 -7.79
CA ALA A 41 -7.50 10.41 -9.18
C ALA A 41 -6.01 10.76 -9.35
N SER A 42 -5.29 9.95 -10.12
CA SER A 42 -3.89 10.24 -10.42
C SER A 42 -3.80 11.50 -11.29
N PRO A 43 -3.07 12.55 -10.87
CA PRO A 43 -2.90 13.76 -11.67
C PRO A 43 -2.06 13.51 -12.93
N VAL A 44 -1.34 12.39 -12.99
CA VAL A 44 -0.46 12.02 -14.12
C VAL A 44 -1.07 10.96 -15.04
N ASP A 45 -2.03 10.17 -14.55
CA ASP A 45 -2.63 9.07 -15.31
C ASP A 45 -4.09 9.34 -15.70
N ARG A 46 -4.38 10.51 -16.29
CA ARG A 46 -5.73 10.88 -16.78
C ARG A 46 -6.83 10.70 -15.71
N ALA A 47 -6.54 11.05 -14.46
CA ALA A 47 -7.44 10.87 -13.33
C ALA A 47 -7.84 9.41 -13.03
N ARG A 48 -7.10 8.43 -13.55
CA ARG A 48 -7.33 7.02 -13.22
C ARG A 48 -7.21 6.86 -11.70
N PRO A 49 -8.20 6.25 -11.04
CA PRO A 49 -8.14 6.02 -9.62
C PRO A 49 -7.00 5.04 -9.34
N GLY A 50 -6.12 5.46 -8.44
CA GLY A 50 -4.90 4.75 -8.09
C GLY A 50 -4.58 4.87 -6.62
N SER A 51 -3.69 3.99 -6.16
CA SER A 51 -3.12 4.01 -4.81
C SER A 51 -1.61 4.00 -4.89
N LYS A 52 -0.95 4.69 -3.98
CA LYS A 52 0.50 4.79 -3.87
C LYS A 52 0.99 4.00 -2.68
N HIS A 53 2.05 3.22 -2.89
CA HIS A 53 2.78 2.55 -1.82
C HIS A 53 4.04 3.36 -1.51
N HIS A 54 4.18 3.78 -0.26
CA HIS A 54 5.39 4.39 0.25
C HIS A 54 6.14 3.36 1.08
N LEU A 55 7.43 3.16 0.81
CA LEU A 55 8.24 2.13 1.43
C LEU A 55 9.57 2.73 1.91
N ILE A 56 9.95 2.45 3.15
CA ILE A 56 11.29 2.68 3.66
C ILE A 56 12.02 1.35 3.75
N VAL A 57 13.25 1.32 3.25
CA VAL A 57 14.13 0.17 3.31
C VAL A 57 15.49 0.54 3.87
N ASP A 58 16.16 -0.43 4.49
CA ASP A 58 17.58 -0.32 4.84
C ASP A 58 18.48 -0.40 3.59
N ARG A 59 19.78 -0.13 3.74
CA ARG A 59 20.82 -0.20 2.70
C ARG A 59 20.85 -1.53 1.93
N HIS A 60 20.40 -2.61 2.56
CA HIS A 60 20.35 -3.93 1.93
C HIS A 60 19.01 -4.23 1.22
N GLY A 61 18.01 -3.37 1.34
CA GLY A 61 16.66 -3.58 0.80
C GLY A 61 15.72 -4.34 1.73
N THR A 62 16.03 -4.40 3.03
CA THR A 62 15.10 -4.94 4.04
C THR A 62 14.02 -3.90 4.31
N PRO A 63 12.73 -4.22 4.16
CA PRO A 63 11.65 -3.27 4.43
C PRO A 63 11.56 -2.95 5.93
N LEU A 64 11.47 -1.66 6.25
CA LEU A 64 11.38 -1.16 7.64
C LEU A 64 9.99 -0.61 7.96
N ALA A 65 9.36 0.07 7.00
CA ALA A 65 8.02 0.62 7.14
C ALA A 65 7.35 0.76 5.77
N VAL A 66 6.04 0.57 5.72
CA VAL A 66 5.22 0.70 4.51
C VAL A 66 3.92 1.44 4.81
N THR A 67 3.45 2.29 3.90
CA THR A 67 2.18 3.02 4.05
C THR A 67 1.48 3.18 2.70
N LEU A 68 0.15 3.11 2.70
CA LEU A 68 -0.73 3.30 1.55
C LEU A 68 -1.35 4.70 1.54
N THR A 69 -1.33 5.37 0.38
CA THR A 69 -2.12 6.59 0.16
C THR A 69 -2.85 6.60 -1.18
N GLY A 70 -3.77 7.54 -1.38
CA GLY A 70 -4.43 7.74 -2.67
C GLY A 70 -3.49 8.36 -3.71
N GLY A 71 -3.72 8.02 -4.98
CA GLY A 71 -2.94 8.48 -6.13
C GLY A 71 -2.83 10.01 -6.27
N ASN A 72 -3.81 10.74 -5.73
CA ASN A 72 -3.85 12.20 -5.71
C ASN A 72 -2.93 12.84 -4.64
N ARG A 73 -2.41 12.07 -3.68
CA ARG A 73 -1.58 12.63 -2.60
C ARG A 73 -0.16 12.88 -3.09
N HIS A 74 0.43 14.01 -2.67
CA HIS A 74 1.81 14.34 -2.96
C HIS A 74 2.76 13.51 -2.08
N ASP A 75 3.73 12.85 -2.70
CA ASP A 75 4.63 11.91 -2.02
C ASP A 75 5.43 12.57 -0.90
N VAL A 76 5.84 13.83 -1.12
CA VAL A 76 6.56 14.65 -0.14
C VAL A 76 5.85 14.68 1.22
N THR A 77 4.52 14.71 1.23
CA THR A 77 3.72 14.79 2.47
C THR A 77 3.79 13.52 3.30
N GLN A 78 4.09 12.39 2.68
CA GLN A 78 4.12 11.07 3.32
C GLN A 78 5.49 10.72 3.89
N LEU A 79 6.52 11.53 3.60
CA LEU A 79 7.89 11.28 4.04
C LEU A 79 8.04 11.22 5.56
N LEU A 80 7.54 12.24 6.28
CA LEU A 80 7.68 12.30 7.73
C LEU A 80 6.78 11.28 8.46
N PRO A 81 5.49 11.14 8.10
CA PRO A 81 4.65 10.09 8.67
C PRO A 81 5.28 8.70 8.53
N LEU A 82 5.79 8.36 7.35
CA LEU A 82 6.43 7.07 7.10
C LEU A 82 7.74 6.88 7.88
N LEU A 83 8.52 7.94 8.09
CA LEU A 83 9.71 7.87 8.94
C LEU A 83 9.37 7.62 10.41
N ASP A 84 8.24 8.14 10.88
CA ASP A 84 7.82 8.02 12.26
C ASP A 84 7.23 6.62 12.57
N THR A 85 6.80 5.87 11.55
CA THR A 85 6.34 4.48 11.70
C THR A 85 7.48 3.46 11.75
N VAL A 86 8.74 3.87 11.49
CA VAL A 86 9.90 2.96 11.56
C VAL A 86 10.06 2.45 13.00
N PRO A 87 10.00 1.12 13.22
CA PRO A 87 10.13 0.55 14.54
C PRO A 87 11.56 0.79 15.09
N PRO A 88 11.74 0.82 16.42
CA PRO A 88 13.07 0.85 17.01
C PRO A 88 13.89 -0.37 16.59
N ILE A 89 14.98 -0.13 15.88
CA ILE A 89 15.92 -1.15 15.41
C ILE A 89 16.86 -1.48 16.58
N ARG A 90 16.73 -2.70 17.08
CA ARG A 90 17.61 -3.31 18.10
C ARG A 90 18.81 -3.98 17.43
N GLY A 91 19.91 -4.18 18.14
CA GLY A 91 21.06 -4.98 17.65
C GLY A 91 22.45 -4.36 17.89
N LEU A 92 22.53 -3.10 18.30
CA LEU A 92 23.78 -2.50 18.79
C LEU A 92 23.65 -2.17 20.27
N ARG A 93 24.76 -2.26 21.02
CA ARG A 93 24.82 -1.90 22.45
C ARG A 93 24.40 -0.43 22.60
N GLY A 94 23.40 -0.18 23.46
CA GLY A 94 22.85 1.16 23.73
C GLY A 94 21.37 1.31 23.33
N ARG A 95 20.89 2.56 23.31
CA ARG A 95 19.47 2.87 23.02
C ARG A 95 19.09 2.45 21.59
N PRO A 96 18.02 1.66 21.39
CA PRO A 96 17.56 1.25 20.07
C PRO A 96 17.38 2.44 19.13
N ARG A 97 17.91 2.32 17.91
CA ARG A 97 17.89 3.42 16.94
C ARG A 97 16.56 3.40 16.21
N ARG A 98 15.83 4.52 16.25
CA ARG A 98 14.59 4.71 15.49
C ARG A 98 14.79 5.47 14.18
N ARG A 99 15.88 6.23 14.06
CA ARG A 99 16.09 7.17 12.94
C ARG A 99 17.36 6.86 12.15
N PRO A 100 17.30 6.94 10.81
CA PRO A 100 18.48 6.79 9.97
C PRO A 100 19.39 8.01 10.09
N ARG A 101 20.70 7.83 9.92
CA ARG A 101 21.65 8.96 9.83
C ARG A 101 21.53 9.70 8.49
N ARG A 102 21.22 8.97 7.43
CA ARG A 102 21.09 9.46 6.06
C ARG A 102 19.82 8.91 5.45
N LEU A 103 19.05 9.75 4.79
CA LEU A 103 17.83 9.36 4.08
C LEU A 103 17.99 9.66 2.60
N TYR A 104 17.93 8.62 1.78
CA TYR A 104 17.92 8.75 0.33
C TYR A 104 16.48 8.77 -0.16
N ALA A 105 16.14 9.73 -1.02
CA ALA A 105 14.83 9.80 -1.64
C ALA A 105 14.92 10.39 -3.05
N ASP A 106 13.92 10.07 -3.86
CA ASP A 106 13.82 10.58 -5.23
C ASP A 106 13.61 12.10 -5.28
N ARG A 107 13.89 12.69 -6.44
CA ARG A 107 13.69 14.11 -6.74
C ARG A 107 12.24 14.56 -6.50
N GLY A 108 11.27 13.64 -6.58
CA GLY A 108 9.87 13.91 -6.22
C GLY A 108 9.71 14.42 -4.79
N TYR A 109 10.57 13.99 -3.86
CA TYR A 109 10.59 14.38 -2.45
C TYR A 109 11.31 15.70 -2.16
N ASP A 110 11.81 16.39 -3.18
CA ASP A 110 12.55 17.64 -3.01
C ASP A 110 11.64 18.77 -2.52
N SER A 111 11.91 19.24 -1.30
CA SER A 111 11.24 20.40 -0.68
C SER A 111 12.07 20.92 0.49
N ASP A 112 12.35 22.22 0.53
CA ASP A 112 13.14 22.85 1.59
C ASP A 112 12.48 22.74 2.97
N LYS A 113 11.14 22.74 3.02
CA LYS A 113 10.40 22.49 4.27
C LYS A 113 10.78 21.14 4.86
N TYR A 114 10.76 20.08 4.05
CA TYR A 114 11.02 18.73 4.53
C TYR A 114 12.52 18.48 4.77
N ARG A 115 13.41 19.08 3.99
CA ARG A 115 14.85 19.10 4.28
C ARG A 115 15.14 19.68 5.66
N ARG A 116 14.56 20.85 6.00
CA ARG A 116 14.70 21.47 7.33
C ARG A 116 14.17 20.58 8.45
N LEU A 117 13.02 19.94 8.23
CA LEU A 117 12.44 19.02 9.23
C LEU A 117 13.29 17.76 9.43
N LEU A 118 13.93 17.24 8.38
CA LEU A 118 14.87 16.12 8.49
C LEU A 118 16.14 16.51 9.27
N TRP A 119 16.70 17.69 8.99
CA TRP A 119 17.85 18.21 9.75
C TRP A 119 17.52 18.39 11.23
N LYS A 120 16.35 18.95 11.57
CA LYS A 120 15.87 19.04 12.96
C LYS A 120 15.77 17.69 13.66
N ARG A 121 15.54 16.61 12.89
CA ARG A 121 15.48 15.23 13.40
C ARG A 121 16.85 14.54 13.45
N GLY A 122 17.93 15.22 13.07
CA GLY A 122 19.30 14.67 12.99
C GLY A 122 19.52 13.76 11.79
N ILE A 123 18.68 13.86 10.75
CA ILE A 123 18.72 13.01 9.56
C ILE A 123 19.27 13.83 8.40
N LYS A 124 20.38 13.39 7.78
CA LYS A 124 20.92 14.05 6.59
C LYS A 124 20.09 13.68 5.35
N PRO A 125 19.40 14.64 4.69
CA PRO A 125 18.64 14.37 3.49
C PRO A 125 19.55 14.26 2.26
N MET A 126 19.62 13.08 1.67
CA MET A 126 20.28 12.79 0.39
C MET A 126 19.20 12.76 -0.72
N ILE A 127 18.64 13.93 -1.01
CA ILE A 127 17.56 14.10 -2.00
C ILE A 127 18.10 14.92 -3.16
N ALA A 128 17.90 14.48 -4.41
CA ALA A 128 18.29 15.26 -5.57
C ALA A 128 17.42 16.52 -5.67
N ARG A 129 18.06 17.66 -5.93
CA ARG A 129 17.34 18.90 -6.21
C ARG A 129 16.64 18.83 -7.57
N ARG A 130 15.45 19.43 -7.66
CA ARG A 130 14.77 19.69 -8.93
C ARG A 130 15.57 20.73 -9.72
N GLY A 131 15.57 20.60 -11.05
CA GLY A 131 16.28 21.53 -11.95
C GLY A 131 17.80 21.39 -12.03
N VAL A 132 18.42 20.50 -11.23
CA VAL A 132 19.88 20.26 -11.28
C VAL A 132 20.20 19.03 -12.13
N ALA A 133 21.28 19.13 -12.93
CA ALA A 133 21.78 18.07 -13.81
C ALA A 133 22.00 16.73 -13.07
N HIS A 134 21.93 15.63 -13.83
CA HIS A 134 22.04 14.28 -13.29
C HIS A 134 23.48 14.03 -12.82
N GLY A 135 23.68 13.86 -11.51
CA GLY A 135 25.02 13.62 -10.94
C GLY A 135 25.06 13.30 -9.45
N SER A 136 23.91 13.23 -8.77
CA SER A 136 23.85 13.03 -7.31
C SER A 136 24.27 11.62 -6.84
N GLY A 137 24.61 10.70 -7.74
CA GLY A 137 24.92 9.30 -7.43
C GLY A 137 23.72 8.49 -6.94
N LEU A 138 22.51 9.08 -6.94
CA LEU A 138 21.29 8.44 -6.42
C LEU A 138 20.94 7.14 -7.15
N GLY A 139 21.24 7.03 -8.45
CA GLY A 139 21.00 5.80 -9.21
C GLY A 139 21.66 4.56 -8.58
N LYS A 140 22.84 4.72 -7.95
CA LYS A 140 23.56 3.63 -7.27
C LYS A 140 22.85 3.14 -6.00
N VAL A 141 21.94 3.92 -5.43
CA VAL A 141 21.18 3.56 -4.22
C VAL A 141 19.72 3.27 -4.55
N ARG A 142 19.17 3.90 -5.58
CA ARG A 142 17.79 3.77 -6.03
C ARG A 142 17.41 2.33 -6.35
N TRP A 143 18.32 1.57 -6.97
CA TRP A 143 18.08 0.16 -7.33
C TRP A 143 17.69 -0.71 -6.11
N VAL A 144 18.16 -0.37 -4.90
CA VAL A 144 17.83 -1.12 -3.67
C VAL A 144 16.35 -0.98 -3.35
N VAL A 145 15.81 0.23 -3.49
CA VAL A 145 14.40 0.55 -3.25
C VAL A 145 13.54 -0.07 -4.35
N GLU A 146 13.95 0.07 -5.61
CA GLU A 146 13.24 -0.50 -6.76
C GLU A 146 13.16 -2.03 -6.67
N ARG A 147 14.26 -2.69 -6.28
CA ARG A 147 14.27 -4.13 -6.03
C ARG A 147 13.33 -4.53 -4.90
N ALA A 148 13.26 -3.73 -3.83
CA ALA A 148 12.33 -4.01 -2.74
C ALA A 148 10.87 -3.88 -3.19
N PHE A 149 10.54 -2.87 -4.00
CA PHE A 149 9.23 -2.78 -4.65
C PHE A 149 8.97 -3.95 -5.60
N ALA A 150 9.98 -4.41 -6.35
CA ALA A 150 9.84 -5.57 -7.22
C ALA A 150 9.45 -6.83 -6.42
N TRP A 151 10.09 -7.09 -5.27
CA TRP A 151 9.69 -8.18 -4.38
C TRP A 151 8.32 -7.99 -3.77
N LEU A 152 7.96 -6.77 -3.38
CA LEU A 152 6.63 -6.44 -2.88
C LEU A 152 5.55 -6.72 -3.93
N HIS A 153 5.82 -6.40 -5.20
CA HIS A 153 4.89 -6.61 -6.32
C HIS A 153 4.90 -8.04 -6.88
N GLN A 154 5.84 -8.92 -6.48
CA GLN A 154 5.72 -10.36 -6.76
C GLN A 154 4.49 -10.97 -6.10
N PHE A 155 4.03 -10.41 -4.99
CA PHE A 155 2.72 -10.70 -4.43
C PHE A 155 1.66 -10.04 -5.32
N LYS A 156 1.21 -10.75 -6.37
CA LYS A 156 0.33 -10.22 -7.45
C LYS A 156 -0.86 -9.38 -6.97
N ARG A 157 -1.45 -9.70 -5.81
CA ARG A 157 -2.55 -8.95 -5.17
C ARG A 157 -2.17 -7.55 -4.69
N LEU A 158 -0.88 -7.25 -4.53
CA LEU A 158 -0.37 -5.94 -4.15
C LEU A 158 -0.10 -5.07 -5.39
N ARG A 159 0.33 -5.68 -6.50
CA ARG A 159 0.61 -4.97 -7.77
C ARG A 159 -0.66 -4.34 -8.37
N ILE A 160 -1.77 -5.06 -8.28
CA ILE A 160 -3.09 -4.57 -8.70
C ILE A 160 -3.96 -4.56 -7.46
N ARG A 161 -4.49 -3.40 -7.08
CA ARG A 161 -5.35 -3.30 -5.90
C ARG A 161 -6.71 -3.92 -6.19
N TYR A 162 -6.95 -5.12 -5.65
CA TYR A 162 -8.26 -5.77 -5.65
C TYR A 162 -9.11 -5.37 -4.44
N GLU A 163 -8.48 -4.96 -3.35
CA GLU A 163 -9.15 -4.65 -2.09
C GLU A 163 -9.78 -3.25 -2.13
N ARG A 164 -11.09 -3.18 -1.86
CA ARG A 164 -11.80 -1.90 -1.73
C ARG A 164 -11.40 -1.17 -0.45
N ARG A 165 -11.24 -1.89 0.66
CA ARG A 165 -10.88 -1.28 1.94
C ARG A 165 -9.37 -1.07 2.05
N ALA A 166 -8.96 0.10 2.53
CA ALA A 166 -7.56 0.48 2.64
C ALA A 166 -6.82 -0.25 3.77
N ASP A 167 -7.51 -0.54 4.87
CA ASP A 167 -6.97 -1.26 6.02
C ASP A 167 -6.56 -2.69 5.67
N ILE A 168 -7.39 -3.40 4.89
CA ILE A 168 -7.06 -4.73 4.38
C ILE A 168 -5.84 -4.66 3.45
N HIS A 169 -5.79 -3.68 2.55
CA HIS A 169 -4.66 -3.52 1.64
C HIS A 169 -3.36 -3.18 2.38
N GLN A 170 -3.44 -2.30 3.38
CA GLN A 170 -2.33 -1.97 4.28
C GLN A 170 -1.84 -3.21 5.04
N GLY A 171 -2.75 -4.02 5.60
CA GLY A 171 -2.40 -5.26 6.27
C GLY A 171 -1.72 -6.28 5.34
N LEU A 172 -2.16 -6.39 4.09
CA LEU A 172 -1.49 -7.24 3.09
C LEU A 172 -0.08 -6.74 2.75
N LEU A 173 0.13 -5.41 2.69
CA LEU A 173 1.47 -4.82 2.50
C LEU A 173 2.39 -5.18 3.66
N GLU A 174 1.91 -5.02 4.90
CA GLU A 174 2.66 -5.35 6.11
C GLU A 174 3.00 -6.84 6.20
N LEU A 175 2.05 -7.71 5.83
CA LEU A 175 2.28 -9.15 5.76
C LEU A 175 3.35 -9.50 4.72
N ALA A 176 3.30 -8.89 3.53
CA ALA A 176 4.31 -9.09 2.50
C ALA A 176 5.70 -8.61 2.95
N CYS A 177 5.79 -7.44 3.61
CA CYS A 177 7.04 -6.98 4.20
C CYS A 177 7.59 -7.98 5.23
N SER A 178 6.71 -8.53 6.08
CA SER A 178 7.09 -9.53 7.09
C SER A 178 7.62 -10.82 6.46
N LEU A 179 6.99 -11.30 5.38
CA LEU A 179 7.46 -12.46 4.61
C LEU A 179 8.81 -12.21 3.93
N ILE A 180 9.04 -11.01 3.39
CA ILE A 180 10.34 -10.62 2.81
C ILE A 180 11.43 -10.64 3.89
N CYS A 181 11.14 -10.08 5.07
CA CYS A 181 12.06 -10.11 6.21
C CYS A 181 12.36 -11.54 6.66
N LEU A 182 11.34 -12.40 6.80
CA LEU A 182 11.51 -13.79 7.19
C LEU A 182 12.40 -14.57 6.21
N ARG A 183 12.18 -14.40 4.89
CA ARG A 183 12.99 -15.05 3.86
C ARG A 183 14.46 -14.63 3.96
N ARG A 184 14.73 -13.34 4.17
CA ARG A 184 16.10 -12.83 4.35
C ARG A 184 16.79 -13.42 5.58
N LEU A 185 16.07 -13.50 6.70
CA LEU A 185 16.61 -14.10 7.93
C LEU A 185 16.97 -15.57 7.71
N ARG A 186 16.13 -16.33 7.01
CA ARG A 186 16.39 -17.75 6.69
C ARG A 186 17.58 -17.99 5.78
N THR A 187 17.98 -17.00 4.97
CA THR A 187 19.17 -17.11 4.09
C THR A 187 20.44 -16.58 4.76
N SER A 188 20.31 -15.92 5.92
CA SER A 188 21.45 -15.30 6.62
C SER A 188 22.08 -16.21 7.68
N PHE A 189 21.53 -17.42 7.85
CA PHE A 189 22.02 -18.52 8.69
C PHE A 189 22.11 -19.77 7.81
#